data_AF-A0A4Q4TQ21-F1
#
_entry.id   AF-A0A4Q4TQ21-F1
#
_cell.length_a   1.000
_cell.length_b   1.000
_cell.length_c   1.000
_cell.angle_alpha   90.00
_cell.angle_beta   90.00
_cell.angle_gamma   90.00
#
_symmetry.space_group_name_H-M   'P 1'
#
loop_
_entity.id
_entity.type
_entity.pdbx_description
1 polymer ?
#
loop_
_entity_poly.entity_id
_entity_poly.type
_entity_poly.pdbx_seq_one_letter_code
_entity_poly.pdbx_strand_id
1 'polypeptide(L)'
;MRFSSAPAATPLVVASVVSYAHVVLENPRPFKFLDYGATNPIEPDGSNFPCKKPADQTLVVDGNRTVMAVGEPQTLSFSGKAVHGGGSCQLSLPRDLQPTPDSSWIVIHSIEGGCPARNKRGNLNGPNVDVYGFAIPDTVAPGDYSFAWTWLNRIGGQPEFYMNCAPITVVAPTANPEKGGKRAGAAARRAAAAAALASKRADASDFPELFMANMGALSGGCTTGDALTRQCPIRFPNPGASVEPPEGEDELVDQPCNGNPRAAAAGPPPPLPPHGPDDGAEPTSPVEPEPEPEPSSAKTETAQPSDTTLTMTTTTV
;
A
#
# COMPACT_ATOMS: atom_id res chain seq x y z
N MET A 1 -53.50 14.64 -50.34
CA MET A 1 -52.94 13.90 -49.20
C MET A 1 -51.48 13.57 -49.51
N ARG A 2 -50.53 14.23 -48.84
CA ARG A 2 -49.12 13.82 -48.79
C ARG A 2 -48.67 14.00 -47.35
N PHE A 3 -48.39 12.89 -46.68
CA PHE A 3 -47.93 12.85 -45.29
C PHE A 3 -46.41 13.06 -45.28
N SER A 4 -45.93 14.11 -44.59
CA SER A 4 -44.52 14.27 -44.27
C SER A 4 -44.18 13.37 -43.09
N SER A 5 -43.26 12.42 -43.29
CA SER A 5 -42.67 11.59 -42.24
C SER A 5 -41.56 12.36 -41.51
N ALA A 6 -41.70 12.55 -40.20
CA ALA A 6 -40.63 13.07 -39.35
C ALA A 6 -39.59 11.97 -39.03
N PRO A 7 -38.29 12.30 -38.88
CA PRO A 7 -37.28 11.31 -38.52
C PRO A 7 -37.40 10.94 -37.03
N ALA A 8 -37.30 9.64 -36.74
CA ALA A 8 -37.27 9.12 -35.39
C ALA A 8 -35.91 9.42 -34.75
N ALA A 9 -35.91 10.22 -33.68
CA ALA A 9 -34.73 10.43 -32.84
C ALA A 9 -34.53 9.22 -31.92
N THR A 10 -33.44 8.49 -32.10
CA THR A 10 -33.04 7.38 -31.22
C THR A 10 -32.31 7.97 -30.00
N PRO A 11 -32.77 7.74 -28.76
CA PRO A 11 -32.08 8.23 -27.58
C PRO A 11 -30.77 7.44 -27.39
N LEU A 12 -29.65 8.14 -27.46
CA LEU A 12 -28.33 7.61 -27.11
C LEU A 12 -28.29 7.42 -25.58
N VAL A 13 -28.40 6.17 -25.12
CA VAL A 13 -28.17 5.84 -23.72
C VAL A 13 -26.68 5.93 -23.46
N VAL A 14 -26.24 7.03 -22.84
CA VAL A 14 -24.87 7.15 -22.32
C VAL A 14 -24.79 6.21 -21.11
N ALA A 15 -24.20 5.04 -21.29
CA ALA A 15 -23.84 4.18 -20.17
C ALA A 15 -22.78 4.89 -19.34
N SER A 16 -23.16 5.37 -18.15
CA SER A 16 -22.22 5.85 -17.15
C SER A 16 -21.25 4.72 -16.83
N VAL A 17 -20.02 4.83 -17.32
CA VAL A 17 -18.93 3.96 -16.86
C VAL A 17 -18.83 4.15 -15.35
N VAL A 18 -19.13 3.09 -14.60
CA VAL A 18 -18.85 3.06 -13.17
C VAL A 18 -17.34 3.19 -13.06
N SER A 19 -16.88 4.34 -12.57
CA SER A 19 -15.48 4.56 -12.21
C SER A 19 -15.11 3.45 -11.22
N TYR A 20 -14.33 2.47 -11.67
CA TYR A 20 -13.75 1.49 -10.77
C TYR A 20 -12.86 2.29 -9.82
N ALA A 21 -13.31 2.45 -8.57
CA ALA A 21 -12.56 3.22 -7.60
C ALA A 21 -11.12 2.66 -7.52
N HIS A 22 -10.15 3.55 -7.72
CA HIS A 22 -8.73 3.28 -7.54
C HIS A 22 -8.45 2.83 -6.09
N VAL A 23 -7.26 2.29 -5.90
CA VAL A 23 -6.92 1.57 -4.67
C VAL A 23 -6.67 2.53 -3.50
N VAL A 24 -7.10 2.11 -2.31
CA VAL A 24 -6.81 2.82 -1.05
C VAL A 24 -6.32 1.87 0.03
N LEU A 25 -5.48 2.41 0.91
CA LEU A 25 -5.02 1.75 2.12
C LEU A 25 -6.21 1.43 3.03
N GLU A 26 -6.30 0.17 3.45
CA GLU A 26 -7.31 -0.30 4.40
C GLU A 26 -6.68 -0.62 5.76
N ASN A 27 -5.54 -1.31 5.77
CA ASN A 27 -4.76 -1.59 6.97
C ASN A 27 -3.28 -1.23 6.77
N PRO A 28 -2.65 -0.43 7.65
CA PRO A 28 -3.26 0.26 8.81
C PRO A 28 -4.35 1.25 8.42
N ARG A 29 -5.31 1.48 9.33
CA ARG A 29 -6.44 2.39 9.08
C ARG A 29 -5.92 3.78 8.71
N PRO A 30 -6.27 4.32 7.54
CA PRO A 30 -5.81 5.64 7.11
C PRO A 30 -6.36 6.76 7.98
N PHE A 31 -5.75 7.94 7.89
CA PHE A 31 -6.43 9.17 8.31
C PHE A 31 -7.77 9.31 7.59
N LYS A 32 -8.67 10.14 8.12
CA LYS A 32 -9.89 10.50 7.39
C LYS A 32 -9.49 11.06 6.03
N PHE A 33 -10.01 10.44 4.98
CA PHE A 33 -9.82 10.95 3.64
C PHE A 33 -10.49 12.32 3.50
N LEU A 34 -9.74 13.26 2.95
CA LEU A 34 -10.21 14.61 2.65
C LEU A 34 -11.08 14.55 1.38
N ASP A 35 -11.86 15.60 1.11
CA ASP A 35 -12.80 15.64 -0.03
C ASP A 35 -12.13 15.38 -1.39
N TYR A 36 -10.82 15.63 -1.48
CA TYR A 36 -10.00 15.17 -2.59
C TYR A 36 -9.94 13.63 -2.59
N GLY A 37 -10.80 13.03 -3.41
CA GLY A 37 -11.12 11.59 -3.42
C GLY A 37 -9.98 10.67 -3.00
N ALA A 38 -10.26 9.86 -1.97
CA ALA A 38 -9.34 8.91 -1.33
C ALA A 38 -8.49 8.09 -2.31
N THR A 39 -9.08 7.79 -3.46
CA THR A 39 -8.58 6.86 -4.47
C THR A 39 -7.73 7.55 -5.55
N ASN A 40 -7.81 8.88 -5.72
CA ASN A 40 -7.07 9.57 -6.78
C ASN A 40 -5.54 9.47 -6.57
N PRO A 41 -4.72 9.55 -7.63
CA PRO A 41 -3.29 9.77 -7.46
C PRO A 41 -3.00 11.13 -6.81
N ILE A 42 -1.74 11.36 -6.44
CA ILE A 42 -1.19 12.69 -6.21
C ILE A 42 -1.25 13.47 -7.52
N GLU A 43 -1.54 14.75 -7.44
CA GLU A 43 -1.61 15.61 -8.62
C GLU A 43 -0.25 15.65 -9.35
N PRO A 44 -0.21 15.70 -10.69
CA PRO A 44 1.05 15.71 -11.44
C PRO A 44 1.99 16.89 -11.13
N ASP A 45 1.48 17.96 -10.51
CA ASP A 45 2.27 19.10 -10.03
C ASP A 45 2.71 18.97 -8.55
N GLY A 46 2.26 17.92 -7.86
CA GLY A 46 2.55 17.65 -6.46
C GLY A 46 1.81 18.53 -5.47
N SER A 47 0.81 19.32 -5.90
CA SER A 47 0.10 20.31 -5.05
C SER A 47 -0.61 19.74 -3.82
N ASN A 48 -0.91 18.44 -3.82
CA ASN A 48 -1.52 17.70 -2.70
C ASN A 48 -0.56 16.67 -2.08
N PHE A 49 0.72 16.71 -2.39
CA PHE A 49 1.75 15.92 -1.69
C PHE A 49 2.19 16.61 -0.40
N PRO A 50 2.42 15.88 0.71
CA PRO A 50 2.20 14.44 0.89
C PRO A 50 0.79 14.11 1.41
N CYS A 51 0.47 12.82 1.46
CA CYS A 51 -0.75 12.27 2.08
C CYS A 51 -2.08 12.78 1.48
N LYS A 52 -2.07 13.25 0.22
CA LYS A 52 -3.24 13.85 -0.46
C LYS A 52 -3.82 15.02 0.33
N LYS A 53 -2.95 15.77 1.00
CA LYS A 53 -3.30 16.87 1.89
C LYS A 53 -2.91 18.20 1.24
N PRO A 54 -3.88 19.00 0.76
CA PRO A 54 -3.63 20.38 0.36
C PRO A 54 -2.97 21.19 1.49
N ALA A 55 -2.28 22.27 1.13
CA ALA A 55 -1.50 23.08 2.08
C ALA A 55 -2.34 23.66 3.24
N ASP A 56 -3.62 23.95 3.01
CA ASP A 56 -4.57 24.53 3.96
C ASP A 56 -5.33 23.49 4.79
N GLN A 57 -5.08 22.20 4.58
CA GLN A 57 -5.77 21.10 5.26
C GLN A 57 -4.88 20.39 6.27
N THR A 58 -5.53 19.74 7.24
CA THR A 58 -4.89 18.95 8.30
C THR A 58 -5.39 17.52 8.26
N LEU A 59 -4.49 16.56 8.45
CA LEU A 59 -4.87 15.17 8.61
C LEU A 59 -5.62 14.99 9.93
N VAL A 60 -6.72 14.26 9.88
CA VAL A 60 -7.58 13.99 11.02
C VAL A 60 -7.57 12.48 11.29
N VAL A 61 -7.24 12.11 12.53
CA VAL A 61 -7.26 10.71 12.97
C VAL A 61 -8.71 10.19 12.94
N ASP A 62 -8.92 9.01 12.35
CA ASP A 62 -10.19 8.29 12.37
C ASP A 62 -10.17 7.19 13.44
N GLY A 63 -10.75 7.45 14.62
CA GLY A 63 -10.74 6.51 15.74
C GLY A 63 -9.40 6.49 16.49
N ASN A 64 -8.83 5.30 16.70
CA ASN A 64 -7.56 5.11 17.40
C ASN A 64 -6.42 4.86 16.41
N ARG A 65 -5.19 5.26 16.77
CA ARG A 65 -3.98 4.90 16.02
C ARG A 65 -3.77 3.39 16.04
N THR A 66 -3.30 2.82 14.94
CA THR A 66 -2.83 1.43 14.93
C THR A 66 -1.55 1.34 15.76
N VAL A 67 -1.53 0.49 16.79
CA VAL A 67 -0.34 0.23 17.59
C VAL A 67 0.45 -0.89 16.94
N MET A 68 1.73 -0.65 16.67
CA MET A 68 2.64 -1.60 16.02
C MET A 68 3.89 -1.76 16.88
N ALA A 69 4.22 -2.96 17.30
CA ALA A 69 5.48 -3.21 17.98
C ALA A 69 6.59 -3.39 16.94
N VAL A 70 7.79 -2.90 17.25
CA VAL A 70 8.97 -3.22 16.42
C VAL A 70 9.25 -4.73 16.43
N GLY A 71 9.74 -5.25 15.31
CA GLY A 71 10.04 -6.67 15.10
C GLY A 71 8.82 -7.55 14.85
N GLU A 72 7.62 -7.14 15.26
CA GLU A 72 6.41 -7.93 15.13
C GLU A 72 5.82 -7.89 13.71
N PRO A 73 5.32 -9.02 13.18
CA PRO A 73 4.60 -9.05 11.91
C PRO A 73 3.39 -8.13 11.91
N GLN A 74 3.32 -7.28 10.89
CA GLN A 74 2.23 -6.37 10.60
C GLN A 74 1.57 -6.74 9.28
N THR A 75 0.30 -6.37 9.16
CA THR A 75 -0.51 -6.65 7.97
C THR A 75 -0.73 -5.37 7.17
N LEU A 76 -0.54 -5.44 5.85
CA LEU A 76 -0.89 -4.39 4.90
C LEU A 76 -2.00 -4.91 3.97
N SER A 77 -3.08 -4.14 3.83
CA SER A 77 -4.19 -4.48 2.94
C SER A 77 -4.81 -3.25 2.29
N PHE A 78 -5.51 -3.49 1.19
CA PHE A 78 -6.08 -2.44 0.36
C PHE A 78 -7.50 -2.76 -0.09
N SER A 79 -8.30 -1.72 -0.29
CA SER A 79 -9.58 -1.80 -0.95
C SER A 79 -9.56 -1.04 -2.28
N GLY A 80 -10.52 -1.32 -3.16
CA GLY A 80 -10.55 -0.79 -4.52
C GLY A 80 -10.27 -1.85 -5.57
N LYS A 81 -10.40 -1.48 -6.85
CA LYS A 81 -10.39 -2.44 -7.96
C LYS A 81 -9.51 -2.02 -9.13
N ALA A 82 -9.29 -0.73 -9.32
CA ALA A 82 -8.38 -0.24 -10.35
C ALA A 82 -6.93 -0.34 -9.86
N VAL A 83 -6.41 -1.58 -9.86
CA VAL A 83 -5.06 -1.94 -9.41
C VAL A 83 -3.99 -1.77 -10.48
N HIS A 84 -4.35 -1.38 -11.71
CA HIS A 84 -3.42 -1.06 -12.79
C HIS A 84 -2.33 -2.12 -13.02
N GLY A 85 -2.71 -3.41 -13.02
CA GLY A 85 -1.75 -4.51 -13.19
C GLY A 85 -0.71 -4.63 -12.06
N GLY A 86 -0.98 -4.02 -10.91
CA GLY A 86 -0.02 -3.86 -9.83
C GLY A 86 0.95 -2.71 -10.11
N GLY A 87 2.23 -2.97 -9.87
CA GLY A 87 3.26 -1.94 -9.80
C GLY A 87 4.15 -2.17 -8.58
N SER A 88 4.81 -1.12 -8.13
CA SER A 88 5.73 -1.18 -6.99
C SER A 88 5.31 -0.19 -5.91
N CYS A 89 5.55 -0.55 -4.65
CA CYS A 89 5.16 0.22 -3.48
C CYS A 89 6.30 0.39 -2.50
N GLN A 90 6.30 1.51 -1.77
CA GLN A 90 7.12 1.67 -0.57
C GLN A 90 6.24 1.96 0.64
N LEU A 91 6.65 1.41 1.79
CA LEU A 91 6.14 1.73 3.10
C LEU A 91 7.16 2.61 3.80
N SER A 92 6.75 3.81 4.24
CA SER A 92 7.65 4.77 4.88
C SER A 92 7.04 5.44 6.11
N LEU A 93 7.91 5.89 7.03
CA LEU A 93 7.52 6.41 8.34
C LEU A 93 8.08 7.82 8.62
N PRO A 94 7.41 8.90 8.23
CA PRO A 94 7.72 10.21 8.80
C PRO A 94 7.30 10.26 10.27
N ARG A 95 8.16 10.83 11.13
CA ARG A 95 7.79 11.16 12.52
C ARG A 95 6.75 12.28 12.63
N ASP A 96 6.56 13.05 11.55
CA ASP A 96 5.63 14.17 11.53
C ASP A 96 4.20 13.65 11.32
N LEU A 97 3.28 13.89 12.27
CA LEU A 97 1.85 13.54 12.14
C LEU A 97 1.09 14.43 11.15
N GLN A 98 1.74 15.48 10.67
CA GLN A 98 1.29 16.37 9.60
C GLN A 98 2.46 16.56 8.64
N PRO A 99 2.84 15.52 7.87
CA PRO A 99 4.01 15.59 7.04
C PRO A 99 3.84 16.68 5.96
N THR A 100 4.96 17.28 5.58
CA THR A 100 5.07 18.28 4.52
C THR A 100 6.01 17.77 3.43
N PRO A 101 6.12 18.45 2.27
CA PRO A 101 7.10 18.07 1.26
C PRO A 101 8.56 18.01 1.77
N ASP A 102 8.88 18.76 2.83
CA ASP A 102 10.22 18.80 3.44
C ASP A 102 10.43 17.75 4.54
N SER A 103 9.38 16.98 4.88
CA SER A 103 9.49 15.92 5.88
C SER A 103 10.55 14.90 5.46
N SER A 104 11.26 14.36 6.45
CA SER A 104 12.17 13.23 6.26
C SER A 104 11.36 11.95 6.37
N TRP A 105 11.61 11.04 5.43
CA TRP A 105 10.92 9.76 5.33
C TRP A 105 11.97 8.66 5.51
N ILE A 106 11.64 7.66 6.32
CA ILE A 106 12.42 6.43 6.38
C ILE A 106 11.63 5.33 5.68
N VAL A 107 12.18 4.75 4.62
CA VAL A 107 11.59 3.58 3.95
C VAL A 107 11.92 2.34 4.77
N ILE A 108 10.88 1.64 5.23
CA ILE A 108 11.02 0.44 6.04
C ILE A 108 10.82 -0.85 5.25
N HIS A 109 10.14 -0.78 4.11
CA HIS A 109 9.83 -1.94 3.27
C HIS A 109 9.49 -1.51 1.84
N SER A 110 10.00 -2.24 0.85
CA SER A 110 9.68 -2.05 -0.57
C SER A 110 9.09 -3.33 -1.18
N ILE A 111 8.02 -3.18 -1.95
CA ILE A 111 7.36 -4.26 -2.69
C ILE A 111 7.54 -3.96 -4.18
N GLU A 112 8.37 -4.74 -4.87
CA GLU A 112 8.76 -4.49 -6.26
C GLU A 112 8.02 -5.44 -7.20
N GLY A 113 6.99 -4.93 -7.87
CA GLY A 113 6.06 -5.75 -8.63
C GLY A 113 4.96 -6.37 -7.75
N GLY A 114 3.77 -6.50 -8.33
CA GLY A 114 2.63 -7.12 -7.67
C GLY A 114 2.00 -6.35 -6.50
N CYS A 115 2.32 -5.07 -6.30
CA CYS A 115 1.58 -4.21 -5.37
C CYS A 115 0.69 -3.21 -6.13
N PRO A 116 -0.58 -2.97 -5.73
CA PRO A 116 -1.30 -3.50 -4.56
C PRO A 116 -2.06 -4.81 -4.82
N ALA A 117 -1.91 -5.42 -5.99
CA ALA A 117 -2.44 -6.75 -6.26
C ALA A 117 -1.45 -7.58 -7.09
N ARG A 118 -1.22 -8.82 -6.66
CA ARG A 118 -0.22 -9.72 -7.24
C ARG A 118 -0.76 -10.45 -8.46
N ASN A 119 0.12 -10.70 -9.42
CA ASN A 119 -0.12 -11.49 -10.62
C ASN A 119 -1.32 -10.98 -11.43
N LYS A 120 -1.46 -9.65 -11.54
CA LYS A 120 -2.54 -9.01 -12.30
C LYS A 120 -2.00 -8.39 -13.58
N ARG A 121 -2.70 -8.62 -14.69
CA ARG A 121 -2.43 -7.98 -15.99
C ARG A 121 -3.24 -6.69 -16.21
N GLY A 122 -4.17 -6.39 -15.30
CA GLY A 122 -5.10 -5.27 -15.40
C GLY A 122 -5.91 -5.11 -14.11
N ASN A 123 -7.08 -4.46 -14.22
CA ASN A 123 -7.94 -4.19 -13.06
C ASN A 123 -8.72 -5.42 -12.60
N LEU A 124 -9.16 -5.40 -11.34
CA LEU A 124 -9.89 -6.50 -10.72
C LEU A 124 -11.37 -6.48 -11.11
N ASN A 125 -11.92 -7.67 -11.39
CA ASN A 125 -13.38 -7.86 -11.53
C ASN A 125 -14.08 -7.92 -10.16
N GLY A 126 -13.38 -8.42 -9.14
CA GLY A 126 -13.85 -8.59 -7.76
C GLY A 126 -13.17 -7.63 -6.77
N PRO A 127 -13.42 -7.78 -5.46
CA PRO A 127 -12.67 -7.06 -4.44
C PRO A 127 -11.17 -7.42 -4.50
N ASN A 128 -10.32 -6.51 -4.05
CA ASN A 128 -8.94 -6.87 -3.75
C ASN A 128 -8.91 -7.74 -2.50
N VAL A 129 -8.22 -8.88 -2.59
CA VAL A 129 -8.08 -9.86 -1.50
C VAL A 129 -6.61 -10.08 -1.14
N ASP A 130 -5.68 -9.41 -1.82
CA ASP A 130 -4.26 -9.51 -1.53
C ASP A 130 -3.93 -8.83 -0.20
N VAL A 131 -3.11 -9.54 0.58
CA VAL A 131 -2.57 -9.09 1.87
C VAL A 131 -1.06 -9.24 1.84
N TYR A 132 -0.36 -8.27 2.44
CA TYR A 132 1.10 -8.20 2.48
C TYR A 132 1.56 -8.19 3.94
N GLY A 133 2.66 -8.87 4.21
CA GLY A 133 3.32 -8.85 5.51
C GLY A 133 4.45 -7.83 5.51
N PHE A 134 4.61 -7.10 6.60
CA PHE A 134 5.79 -6.26 6.83
C PHE A 134 6.11 -6.23 8.32
N ALA A 135 7.22 -5.63 8.71
CA ALA A 135 7.51 -5.36 10.12
C ALA A 135 8.05 -3.94 10.27
N ILE A 136 7.85 -3.33 11.43
CA ILE A 136 8.60 -2.13 11.81
C ILE A 136 9.97 -2.60 12.31
N PRO A 137 11.10 -2.20 11.70
CA PRO A 137 12.41 -2.70 12.13
C PRO A 137 12.74 -2.31 13.59
N ASP A 138 13.51 -3.16 14.29
CA ASP A 138 13.89 -2.96 15.70
C ASP A 138 14.67 -1.67 15.96
N THR A 139 15.33 -1.13 14.94
CA THR A 139 16.09 0.12 15.02
C THR A 139 15.19 1.36 15.01
N VAL A 140 13.92 1.25 14.59
CA VAL A 140 12.97 2.37 14.60
C VAL A 140 12.56 2.69 16.02
N ALA A 141 12.92 3.88 16.51
CA ALA A 141 12.62 4.21 17.91
C ALA A 141 11.10 4.36 18.16
N PRO A 142 10.57 3.88 19.30
CA PRO A 142 9.16 4.04 19.65
C PRO A 142 8.64 5.49 19.58
N GLY A 143 7.36 5.64 19.27
CA GLY A 143 6.70 6.95 19.17
C GLY A 143 5.51 6.96 18.23
N ASP A 144 4.88 8.12 18.09
CA ASP A 144 3.82 8.33 17.10
C ASP A 144 4.45 8.67 15.73
N TYR A 145 3.90 8.08 14.67
CA TYR A 145 4.31 8.31 13.28
C TYR A 145 3.09 8.46 12.39
N SER A 146 3.29 9.08 11.23
CA SER A 146 2.46 8.76 10.07
C SER A 146 3.11 7.58 9.35
N PHE A 147 2.30 6.60 8.96
CA PHE A 147 2.68 5.53 8.04
C PHE A 147 2.22 5.94 6.65
N ALA A 148 3.09 5.87 5.66
CA ALA A 148 2.75 6.15 4.26
C ALA A 148 2.91 4.91 3.40
N TRP A 149 1.82 4.54 2.74
CA TRP A 149 1.86 3.66 1.58
C TRP A 149 1.97 4.53 0.34
N THR A 150 2.96 4.26 -0.49
CA THR A 150 3.12 4.85 -1.82
C THR A 150 3.08 3.77 -2.87
N TRP A 151 2.52 4.07 -4.04
CA TRP A 151 2.38 3.12 -5.14
C TRP A 151 2.57 3.80 -6.49
N LEU A 152 3.39 3.18 -7.33
CA LEU A 152 3.59 3.56 -8.72
C LEU A 152 3.04 2.46 -9.62
N ASN A 153 2.05 2.81 -10.41
CA ASN A 153 1.28 1.90 -11.25
C ASN A 153 2.14 1.31 -12.38
N ARG A 154 1.90 0.02 -12.70
CA ARG A 154 2.55 -0.66 -13.83
C ARG A 154 2.01 -0.21 -15.17
N ILE A 155 0.67 -0.11 -15.27
CA ILE A 155 -0.03 0.30 -16.49
C ILE A 155 -0.96 1.48 -16.21
N GLY A 156 -1.32 2.24 -17.23
CA GLY A 156 -2.18 3.41 -17.06
C GLY A 156 -2.11 4.33 -18.28
N GLY A 157 -2.95 5.37 -18.28
CA GLY A 157 -2.92 6.40 -19.33
C GLY A 157 -1.73 7.36 -19.18
N GLN A 158 -1.25 7.55 -17.95
CA GLN A 158 -0.04 8.29 -17.62
C GLN A 158 0.68 7.64 -16.42
N PRO A 159 1.95 8.00 -16.16
CA PRO A 159 2.62 7.63 -14.92
C PRO A 159 1.95 8.31 -13.73
N GLU A 160 1.57 7.55 -12.71
CA GLU A 160 0.86 8.07 -11.53
C GLU A 160 1.65 7.77 -10.26
N PHE A 161 1.45 8.60 -9.23
CA PHE A 161 2.01 8.38 -7.90
C PHE A 161 0.85 8.38 -6.90
N TYR A 162 0.55 7.23 -6.32
CA TYR A 162 -0.48 7.09 -5.30
C TYR A 162 0.14 7.18 -3.92
N MET A 163 -0.58 7.80 -2.99
CA MET A 163 -0.15 7.89 -1.60
C MET A 163 -1.34 7.92 -0.65
N ASN A 164 -1.36 7.06 0.36
CA ASN A 164 -2.24 7.21 1.51
C ASN A 164 -1.43 7.15 2.81
N CYS A 165 -1.91 7.86 3.82
CA CYS A 165 -1.26 7.91 5.13
C CYS A 165 -2.20 7.42 6.24
N ALA A 166 -1.61 6.78 7.24
CA ALA A 166 -2.29 6.28 8.43
C ALA A 166 -1.58 6.77 9.70
N PRO A 167 -2.29 7.09 10.78
CA PRO A 167 -1.66 7.36 12.08
C PRO A 167 -1.33 6.05 12.79
N ILE A 168 -0.06 5.87 13.16
CA ILE A 168 0.40 4.71 13.92
C ILE A 168 1.12 5.13 15.20
N THR A 169 1.19 4.21 16.17
CA THR A 169 2.04 4.32 17.35
C THR A 169 2.98 3.11 17.38
N VAL A 170 4.27 3.37 17.19
CA VAL A 170 5.33 2.37 17.30
C VAL A 170 5.68 2.18 18.77
N VAL A 171 5.70 0.94 19.24
CA VAL A 171 6.07 0.56 20.61
C VAL A 171 7.26 -0.39 20.61
N ALA A 172 7.94 -0.47 21.75
CA ALA A 172 8.99 -1.47 21.96
C ALA A 172 8.40 -2.91 21.80
N PRO A 173 9.26 -3.94 21.59
CA PRO A 173 8.80 -5.32 21.56
C PRO A 173 7.95 -5.63 22.78
N THR A 174 6.87 -6.37 22.60
CA THR A 174 5.89 -6.59 23.66
C THR A 174 6.48 -7.41 24.81
N ALA A 175 6.75 -6.75 25.92
CA ALA A 175 6.50 -7.32 27.24
C ALA A 175 5.30 -6.56 27.84
N ASN A 176 4.08 -7.08 27.59
CA ASN A 176 2.76 -6.65 28.12
C ASN A 176 2.66 -5.22 28.72
N PRO A 177 2.02 -4.25 28.04
CA PRO A 177 1.85 -2.90 28.58
C PRO A 177 0.47 -2.70 29.22
N GLU A 178 0.38 -2.79 30.55
CA GLU A 178 -0.71 -2.15 31.30
C GLU A 178 -0.33 -0.72 31.70
N LYS A 179 -1.16 0.24 31.26
CA LYS A 179 -1.54 1.52 31.89
C LYS A 179 -0.44 2.46 32.42
N GLY A 180 -0.39 3.66 31.86
CA GLY A 180 0.39 4.77 32.44
C GLY A 180 0.01 6.17 31.97
N GLY A 181 -1.28 6.53 31.96
CA GLY A 181 -1.72 7.88 31.61
C GLY A 181 -1.45 8.91 32.70
N LYS A 182 -0.27 9.55 32.70
CA LYS A 182 -0.02 10.82 33.41
C LYS A 182 0.28 11.92 32.40
N ARG A 183 -0.45 13.04 32.47
CA ARG A 183 -0.21 14.21 31.63
C ARG A 183 1.15 14.82 31.96
N ALA A 184 2.07 14.79 31.00
CA ALA A 184 3.42 15.34 31.13
C ALA A 184 3.42 16.88 31.21
N GLY A 185 4.15 17.43 32.19
CA GLY A 185 4.42 18.87 32.33
C GLY A 185 5.34 19.41 31.23
N ALA A 186 5.47 20.74 31.12
CA ALA A 186 6.19 21.40 30.02
C ALA A 186 7.66 20.98 29.86
N ALA A 187 8.38 20.72 30.97
CA ALA A 187 9.75 20.22 30.93
C ALA A 187 9.85 18.80 30.34
N ALA A 188 8.94 17.90 30.72
CA ALA A 188 8.86 16.56 30.17
C ALA A 188 8.48 16.58 28.68
N ARG A 189 7.66 17.53 28.23
CA ARG A 189 7.36 17.72 26.80
C ARG A 189 8.57 18.18 25.99
N ARG A 190 9.38 19.11 26.53
CA ARG A 190 10.62 19.55 25.88
C ARG A 190 11.65 18.42 25.80
N ALA A 191 11.79 17.63 26.86
CA ALA A 191 12.66 16.46 26.87
C ALA A 191 12.19 15.40 25.85
N ALA A 192 10.89 15.13 25.78
CA ALA A 192 10.32 14.22 24.78
C ALA A 192 10.51 14.73 23.34
N ALA A 193 10.37 16.04 23.10
CA ALA A 193 10.62 16.63 21.78
C ALA A 193 12.11 16.56 21.38
N ALA A 194 13.03 16.79 22.32
CA ALA A 194 14.47 16.65 22.08
C ALA A 194 14.86 15.19 21.81
N ALA A 195 14.30 14.24 22.56
CA ALA A 195 14.47 12.82 22.34
C ALA A 195 13.92 12.39 20.97
N ALA A 196 12.72 12.83 20.61
CA ALA A 196 12.12 12.56 19.30
C ALA A 196 12.97 13.13 18.15
N LEU A 197 13.58 14.31 18.32
CA LEU A 197 14.49 14.88 17.33
C LEU A 197 15.80 14.09 17.19
N ALA A 198 16.37 13.65 18.32
CA ALA A 198 17.55 12.80 18.33
C ALA A 198 17.26 11.44 17.65
N SER A 199 16.13 10.83 17.96
CA SER A 199 15.69 9.59 17.30
C SER A 199 15.39 9.81 15.82
N LYS A 200 14.72 10.92 15.42
CA LYS A 200 14.52 11.27 14.00
C LYS A 200 15.83 11.27 13.21
N ARG A 201 16.91 11.76 13.83
CA ARG A 201 18.23 11.79 13.21
C ARG A 201 18.91 10.43 13.15
N ALA A 202 18.70 9.58 14.16
CA ALA A 202 19.25 8.23 14.22
C ALA A 202 18.52 7.28 13.25
N ASP A 203 17.19 7.32 13.20
CA ASP A 203 16.44 6.50 12.24
C ASP A 203 16.83 6.89 10.80
N ALA A 204 16.90 8.19 10.50
CA ALA A 204 17.16 8.68 9.14
C ALA A 204 18.56 8.32 8.58
N SER A 205 19.53 7.91 9.41
CA SER A 205 20.84 7.48 8.88
C SER A 205 20.85 6.04 8.38
N ASP A 206 19.93 5.21 8.87
CA ASP A 206 19.96 3.76 8.65
C ASP A 206 18.94 3.32 7.59
N PHE A 207 18.02 4.21 7.22
CA PHE A 207 16.98 3.96 6.23
C PHE A 207 17.10 4.92 5.05
N PRO A 208 16.82 4.45 3.82
CA PRO A 208 16.78 5.34 2.67
C PRO A 208 15.56 6.26 2.75
N GLU A 209 15.70 7.42 2.10
CA GLU A 209 14.62 8.36 1.87
C GLU A 209 13.60 7.81 0.85
N LEU A 210 12.34 8.28 0.97
CA LEU A 210 11.23 7.90 0.10
C LEU A 210 11.54 8.20 -1.37
N PHE A 211 11.26 7.25 -2.28
CA PHE A 211 11.31 7.50 -3.72
C PHE A 211 10.17 8.43 -4.15
N MET A 212 10.48 9.43 -4.99
CA MET A 212 9.50 10.37 -5.52
C MET A 212 9.59 10.42 -7.05
N ALA A 213 8.46 10.35 -7.73
CA ALA A 213 8.38 10.52 -9.19
C ALA A 213 6.99 11.04 -9.59
N ASN A 214 6.86 11.42 -10.86
CA ASN A 214 5.58 11.80 -11.50
C ASN A 214 4.91 13.04 -10.89
N MET A 215 5.66 13.92 -10.22
CA MET A 215 5.18 15.15 -9.57
C MET A 215 5.87 16.41 -10.12
N GLY A 216 6.24 16.40 -11.40
CA GLY A 216 6.85 17.54 -12.07
C GLY A 216 8.10 18.07 -11.36
N ALA A 217 8.12 19.38 -11.08
CA ALA A 217 9.25 20.02 -10.41
C ALA A 217 9.47 19.52 -8.98
N LEU A 218 8.43 19.05 -8.28
CA LEU A 218 8.55 18.56 -6.91
C LEU A 218 9.39 17.29 -6.83
N SER A 219 9.29 16.40 -7.82
CA SER A 219 10.14 15.21 -7.94
C SER A 219 11.39 15.45 -8.81
N GLY A 220 11.78 16.71 -9.02
CA GLY A 220 12.94 17.06 -9.85
C GLY A 220 12.82 16.64 -11.33
N GLY A 221 11.60 16.48 -11.84
CA GLY A 221 11.32 15.95 -13.17
C GLY A 221 11.45 14.42 -13.28
N CYS A 222 11.71 13.71 -12.18
CA CYS A 222 11.80 12.26 -12.16
C CYS A 222 10.45 11.63 -12.55
N THR A 223 10.48 10.66 -13.46
CA THR A 223 9.28 9.98 -13.98
C THR A 223 9.49 8.48 -14.14
N THR A 224 8.42 7.71 -13.99
CA THR A 224 8.38 6.27 -14.29
C THR A 224 7.88 5.95 -15.71
N GLY A 225 7.93 6.93 -16.63
CA GLY A 225 7.40 6.80 -18.00
C GLY A 225 7.96 5.63 -18.81
N ASP A 226 9.24 5.32 -18.66
CA ASP A 226 9.86 4.17 -19.35
C ASP A 226 9.28 2.84 -18.84
N ALA A 227 9.07 2.72 -17.54
CA ALA A 227 8.45 1.55 -16.93
C ALA A 227 6.99 1.38 -17.38
N LEU A 228 6.23 2.47 -17.42
CA LEU A 228 4.86 2.47 -17.93
C LEU A 228 4.80 2.06 -19.41
N THR A 229 5.70 2.58 -20.24
CA THR A 229 5.77 2.27 -21.67
C THR A 229 6.07 0.79 -21.90
N ARG A 230 6.94 0.21 -21.05
CA ARG A 230 7.27 -1.22 -21.04
C ARG A 230 6.21 -2.08 -20.37
N GLN A 231 5.23 -1.47 -19.69
CA GLN A 231 4.22 -2.13 -18.86
C GLN A 231 4.86 -3.03 -17.79
N CYS A 232 5.95 -2.55 -17.20
CA CYS A 232 6.77 -3.26 -16.22
C CYS A 232 6.76 -2.51 -14.88
N PRO A 233 6.78 -3.21 -13.74
CA PRO A 233 6.97 -2.56 -12.44
C PRO A 233 8.36 -1.94 -12.31
N ILE A 234 8.51 -0.94 -11.44
CA ILE A 234 9.80 -0.29 -11.20
C ILE A 234 10.64 -1.05 -10.17
N ARG A 235 11.96 -1.01 -10.33
CA ARG A 235 12.93 -1.27 -9.25
C ARG A 235 13.28 0.05 -8.58
N PHE A 236 13.17 0.14 -7.27
CA PHE A 236 13.54 1.34 -6.55
C PHE A 236 15.07 1.47 -6.52
N PRO A 237 15.64 2.66 -6.76
CA PRO A 237 17.09 2.86 -6.64
C PRO A 237 17.61 2.61 -5.22
N ASN A 238 16.78 2.92 -4.22
CA ASN A 238 17.10 2.77 -2.80
C ASN A 238 15.92 2.06 -2.10
N PRO A 239 15.81 0.71 -2.23
CA PRO A 239 14.65 -0.04 -1.73
C PRO A 239 14.70 -0.28 -0.21
N GLY A 240 15.87 -0.08 0.42
CA GLY A 240 16.10 -0.38 1.84
C GLY A 240 16.51 -1.84 2.06
N ALA A 241 16.59 -2.24 3.33
CA ALA A 241 17.04 -3.59 3.71
C ALA A 241 15.93 -4.65 3.61
N SER A 242 14.66 -4.24 3.57
CA SER A 242 13.50 -5.14 3.46
C SER A 242 12.83 -4.93 2.11
N VAL A 243 13.01 -5.91 1.22
CA VAL A 243 12.49 -5.88 -0.15
C VAL A 243 11.82 -7.21 -0.45
N GLU A 244 10.62 -7.17 -1.01
CA GLU A 244 9.99 -8.34 -1.61
C GLU A 244 9.69 -8.08 -3.09
N PRO A 245 10.05 -9.00 -4.00
CA PRO A 245 9.58 -9.00 -5.38
C PRO A 245 8.60 -10.16 -5.64
N PRO A 246 7.31 -10.06 -5.25
CA PRO A 246 6.35 -11.16 -5.35
C PRO A 246 6.12 -11.74 -6.75
N GLU A 247 6.47 -10.98 -7.79
CA GLU A 247 6.36 -11.40 -9.19
C GLU A 247 7.72 -11.71 -9.84
N GLY A 248 8.78 -11.79 -9.03
CA GLY A 248 10.16 -11.96 -9.50
C GLY A 248 10.83 -10.65 -9.91
N GLU A 249 12.10 -10.76 -10.25
CA GLU A 249 12.98 -9.61 -10.49
C GLU A 249 13.24 -9.30 -11.98
N ASP A 250 13.01 -10.28 -12.85
CA ASP A 250 13.43 -10.25 -14.26
C ASP A 250 12.74 -9.15 -15.09
N GLU A 251 11.54 -8.73 -14.67
CA GLU A 251 10.73 -7.74 -15.38
C GLU A 251 10.73 -6.36 -14.72
N LEU A 252 11.60 -6.11 -13.74
CA LEU A 252 11.69 -4.80 -13.10
C LEU A 252 12.45 -3.78 -13.96
N VAL A 253 12.05 -2.51 -13.88
CA VAL A 253 12.71 -1.39 -14.57
C VAL A 253 13.46 -0.51 -13.57
N ASP A 254 14.79 -0.50 -13.68
CA ASP A 254 15.65 0.43 -12.95
C ASP A 254 15.26 1.89 -13.22
N GLN A 255 15.09 2.66 -12.15
CA GLN A 255 14.75 4.08 -12.28
C GLN A 255 16.02 4.93 -12.40
N PRO A 256 16.08 5.86 -13.38
CA PRO A 256 17.28 6.68 -13.63
C PRO A 256 17.49 7.79 -12.59
N CYS A 257 16.55 7.97 -11.66
CA CYS A 257 16.52 9.03 -10.66
C CYS A 257 15.80 8.54 -9.39
N ASN A 258 16.05 9.18 -8.25
CA ASN A 258 15.27 8.96 -7.01
C ASN A 258 14.17 10.01 -6.82
N GLY A 259 14.32 11.19 -7.45
CA GLY A 259 13.38 12.31 -7.45
C GLY A 259 13.10 12.97 -6.10
N ASN A 260 13.50 12.37 -4.97
CA ASN A 260 13.47 13.00 -3.67
C ASN A 260 14.78 13.78 -3.44
N PRO A 261 14.72 15.12 -3.27
CA PRO A 261 15.90 15.95 -3.02
C PRO A 261 16.68 15.53 -1.75
N ARG A 262 16.00 14.95 -0.76
CA ARG A 262 16.65 14.46 0.47
C ARG A 262 17.44 13.17 0.25
N ALA A 263 17.05 12.35 -0.74
CA ALA A 263 17.78 11.12 -1.06
C ALA A 263 19.14 11.40 -1.70
N ALA A 264 19.27 12.48 -2.49
CA ALA A 264 20.54 12.88 -3.08
C ALA A 264 21.60 13.28 -2.03
N ALA A 265 21.18 13.66 -0.82
CA ALA A 265 22.07 14.00 0.29
C ALA A 265 22.59 12.76 1.05
N ALA A 266 22.02 11.56 0.84
CA ALA A 266 22.35 10.35 1.59
C ALA A 266 23.52 9.53 1.00
N GLY A 267 24.02 9.89 -0.19
CA GLY A 267 25.05 9.11 -0.90
C GLY A 267 24.50 7.81 -1.51
N PRO A 268 25.21 7.18 -2.46
CA PRO A 268 24.77 5.92 -3.04
C PRO A 268 24.84 4.79 -1.99
N PRO A 269 23.88 3.85 -1.97
CA PRO A 269 23.94 2.69 -1.10
C PRO A 269 25.16 1.83 -1.43
N PRO A 270 25.72 1.09 -0.44
CA PRO A 270 26.78 0.13 -0.72
C PRO A 270 26.27 -0.92 -1.71
N PRO A 271 27.10 -1.35 -2.68
CA PRO A 271 26.72 -2.41 -3.61
C PRO A 271 26.36 -3.67 -2.82
N LEU A 272 25.28 -4.34 -3.23
CA LEU A 272 24.92 -5.65 -2.71
C LEU A 272 26.13 -6.60 -2.85
N PRO A 273 26.42 -7.44 -1.85
CA PRO A 273 27.47 -8.43 -1.98
C PRO A 273 27.16 -9.33 -3.18
N PRO A 274 28.15 -9.65 -4.02
CA PRO A 274 27.93 -10.59 -5.12
C PRO A 274 27.42 -11.90 -4.55
N HIS A 275 26.38 -12.47 -5.18
CA HIS A 275 26.01 -13.86 -4.95
C HIS A 275 27.28 -14.71 -5.09
N GLY A 276 27.67 -15.34 -3.99
CA GLY A 276 28.82 -16.23 -3.97
C GLY A 276 28.65 -17.34 -5.02
N PRO A 277 29.76 -17.91 -5.51
CA PRO A 277 29.69 -19.00 -6.47
C PRO A 277 28.82 -20.12 -5.91
N ASP A 278 27.87 -20.53 -6.73
CA ASP A 278 27.07 -21.74 -6.56
C ASP A 278 28.04 -22.92 -6.46
N ASP A 279 28.35 -23.33 -5.22
CA ASP A 279 29.08 -24.56 -4.97
C ASP A 279 28.12 -25.71 -5.31
N GLY A 280 28.19 -26.11 -6.58
CA GLY A 280 27.47 -27.24 -7.13
C GLY A 280 27.66 -28.48 -6.27
N ALA A 281 26.59 -28.88 -5.58
CA ALA A 281 26.39 -30.22 -5.12
C ALA A 281 25.46 -30.94 -6.12
N GLU A 282 26.03 -31.87 -6.88
CA GLU A 282 25.31 -32.81 -7.73
C GLU A 282 24.29 -33.66 -6.90
N PRO A 283 23.28 -34.23 -7.56
CA PRO A 283 22.02 -34.62 -6.93
C PRO A 283 22.11 -35.98 -6.25
N THR A 284 21.79 -36.03 -4.96
CA THR A 284 21.42 -37.29 -4.32
C THR A 284 19.99 -37.65 -4.71
N SER A 285 19.85 -38.88 -5.23
CA SER A 285 18.62 -39.57 -5.68
C SER A 285 17.42 -39.50 -4.71
N PRO A 286 16.19 -39.76 -5.24
CA PRO A 286 14.94 -39.37 -4.60
C PRO A 286 14.59 -40.26 -3.41
N VAL A 287 14.16 -39.63 -2.32
CA VAL A 287 13.46 -40.30 -1.24
C VAL A 287 11.99 -40.46 -1.64
N GLU A 288 11.55 -41.70 -1.68
CA GLU A 288 10.19 -42.17 -1.90
C GLU A 288 9.23 -41.57 -0.84
N PRO A 289 8.07 -40.99 -1.22
CA PRO A 289 7.13 -40.48 -0.24
C PRO A 289 6.34 -41.62 0.42
N GLU A 290 6.30 -41.58 1.75
CA GLU A 290 5.45 -42.41 2.61
C GLU A 290 3.95 -42.12 2.34
N PRO A 291 3.05 -43.12 2.36
CA PRO A 291 1.67 -42.96 1.90
C PRO A 291 0.80 -42.11 2.86
N GLU A 292 0.00 -41.22 2.27
CA GLU A 292 -1.08 -40.50 2.96
C GLU A 292 -2.14 -41.46 3.54
N PRO A 293 -2.68 -41.19 4.74
CA PRO A 293 -3.80 -41.96 5.27
C PRO A 293 -5.12 -41.61 4.55
N GLU A 294 -5.88 -42.66 4.20
CA GLU A 294 -7.16 -42.60 3.50
C GLU A 294 -8.24 -41.74 4.21
N PRO A 295 -9.15 -41.10 3.45
CA PRO A 295 -10.29 -40.40 4.03
C PRO A 295 -11.34 -41.39 4.57
N SER A 296 -11.56 -41.34 5.88
CA SER A 296 -12.65 -42.05 6.57
C SER A 296 -14.02 -41.61 6.05
N SER A 297 -14.76 -42.59 5.52
CA SER A 297 -16.16 -42.46 5.08
C SER A 297 -17.09 -42.03 6.22
N ALA A 298 -17.55 -40.77 6.18
CA ALA A 298 -18.71 -40.33 6.94
C ALA A 298 -19.95 -40.38 6.04
N LYS A 299 -20.94 -41.19 6.44
CA LYS A 299 -22.20 -41.38 5.75
C LYS A 299 -22.98 -40.06 5.64
N THR A 300 -23.32 -39.69 4.41
CA THR A 300 -24.34 -38.69 4.10
C THR A 300 -25.71 -39.23 4.50
N GLU A 301 -26.33 -38.64 5.51
CA GLU A 301 -27.75 -38.85 5.81
C GLU A 301 -28.56 -37.77 5.09
N THR A 302 -29.35 -38.20 4.11
CA THR A 302 -30.23 -37.36 3.29
C THR A 302 -31.42 -36.92 4.13
N ALA A 303 -31.42 -35.66 4.58
CA ALA A 303 -32.61 -35.03 5.16
C ALA A 303 -33.53 -34.53 4.03
N GLN A 304 -34.66 -35.20 3.89
CA GLN A 304 -35.76 -34.88 2.97
C GLN A 304 -36.47 -33.58 3.41
N PRO A 305 -36.78 -32.63 2.50
CA PRO A 305 -37.55 -31.43 2.87
C PRO A 305 -39.01 -31.78 3.14
N SER A 306 -39.60 -31.15 4.17
CA SER A 306 -41.02 -31.29 4.51
C SER A 306 -41.90 -30.43 3.60
N ASP A 307 -42.87 -31.06 2.96
CA ASP A 307 -43.95 -30.41 2.22
C ASP A 307 -44.74 -29.46 3.14
N THR A 308 -44.71 -28.17 2.81
CA THR A 308 -45.60 -27.17 3.44
C THR A 308 -46.78 -26.92 2.51
N THR A 309 -47.91 -27.56 2.83
CA THR A 309 -49.21 -27.35 2.18
C THR A 309 -49.74 -25.94 2.54
N LEU A 310 -49.90 -25.09 1.53
CA LEU A 310 -50.59 -23.80 1.63
C LEU A 310 -52.11 -24.01 1.59
N THR A 311 -52.77 -23.88 2.74
CA THR A 311 -54.23 -23.79 2.83
C THR A 311 -54.68 -22.36 2.59
N MET A 312 -55.38 -22.11 1.49
CA MET A 312 -56.10 -20.86 1.25
C MET A 312 -57.46 -20.91 1.94
N THR A 313 -57.71 -19.97 2.86
CA THR A 313 -59.03 -19.77 3.46
C THR A 313 -59.64 -18.49 2.90
N THR A 314 -60.63 -18.65 2.03
CA THR A 314 -61.51 -17.59 1.54
C THR A 314 -62.41 -17.11 2.68
N THR A 315 -62.47 -15.79 2.92
CA THR A 315 -63.51 -15.16 3.75
C THR A 315 -64.24 -14.12 2.93
N THR A 316 -65.51 -14.40 2.64
CA THR A 316 -66.51 -13.46 2.13
C THR A 316 -67.08 -12.63 3.28
N VAL A 317 -67.01 -11.31 3.13
CA VAL A 317 -68.06 -10.33 3.49
C VAL A 317 -68.06 -9.28 2.40
#